data_AF-A0A7Z7I0Y8-F1
#
_entry.id   AF-A0A7Z7I0Y8-F1
#
_cell.length_a   1.000
_cell.length_b   1.000
_cell.length_c   1.000
_cell.angle_alpha   90.00
_cell.angle_beta   90.00
_cell.angle_gamma   90.00
#
_symmetry.space_group_name_H-M   'P 1'
#
loop_
_entity.id
_entity.type
_entity.pdbx_description
1 polymer ?
#
loop_
_entity_poly.entity_id
_entity_poly.type
_entity_poly.pdbx_seq_one_letter_code
_entity_poly.pdbx_strand_id
1 'polypeptide(L)'
;MQPKAYHTLLNPKEVGMTDFQLHTVNSAPKAAQEKLQAAEKKMGFLPNIFAIMAEPPILLEAYLTLDSIYAKTRLSPWEASV
;
A
#
# COMPACT_ATOMS: atom_id res chain seq x y z
N MET A 1 11.15 -25.47 -25.34
CA MET A 1 10.17 -24.40 -25.63
C MET A 1 10.52 -23.23 -24.72
N GLN A 2 10.99 -22.11 -25.28
CA GLN A 2 11.30 -20.92 -24.48
C GLN A 2 10.01 -20.12 -24.24
N PRO A 3 9.80 -19.53 -23.05
CA PRO A 3 8.63 -18.71 -22.79
C PRO A 3 8.68 -17.45 -23.67
N LYS A 4 7.64 -17.24 -24.46
CA LYS A 4 7.49 -16.08 -25.34
C LYS A 4 7.46 -14.82 -24.48
N ALA A 5 8.36 -13.90 -24.80
CA ALA A 5 8.44 -12.60 -24.16
C ALA A 5 7.15 -11.81 -24.43
N TYR A 6 6.40 -11.53 -23.37
CA TYR A 6 5.39 -10.47 -23.37
C TYR A 6 6.10 -9.12 -23.20
N HIS A 7 6.97 -8.78 -24.15
CA HIS A 7 7.44 -7.40 -24.30
C HIS A 7 6.37 -6.66 -25.11
N THR A 8 5.52 -5.99 -24.35
CA THR A 8 4.39 -5.17 -24.75
C THR A 8 4.74 -4.22 -25.90
N LEU A 9 3.96 -4.28 -26.99
CA LEU A 9 3.96 -3.32 -28.11
C LEU A 9 3.20 -2.03 -27.74
N LEU A 10 3.55 -1.40 -26.61
CA LEU A 10 2.95 -0.15 -26.18
C LEU A 10 4.04 0.89 -25.94
N ASN A 11 3.78 2.10 -26.42
CA ASN A 11 4.63 3.27 -26.20
C ASN A 11 4.77 3.52 -24.68
N PRO A 12 5.97 3.64 -24.10
CA PRO A 12 6.13 3.80 -22.64
C PRO A 12 5.44 5.04 -22.06
N LYS A 13 5.06 6.01 -22.91
CA LYS A 13 4.32 7.21 -22.53
C LYS A 13 2.80 7.04 -22.52
N GLU A 14 2.28 5.92 -23.01
CA GLU A 14 0.84 5.61 -23.09
C GLU A 14 0.40 4.58 -22.04
N VAL A 15 1.34 3.82 -21.46
CA VAL A 15 1.09 3.12 -20.20
C VAL A 15 1.21 4.17 -19.10
N GLY A 16 0.09 4.66 -18.59
CA GLY A 16 0.07 5.54 -17.41
C GLY A 16 0.56 4.80 -16.17
N MET A 17 1.85 4.50 -16.09
CA MET A 17 2.53 4.21 -14.84
C MET A 17 2.70 5.55 -14.13
N THR A 18 1.73 5.91 -13.30
CA THR A 18 1.91 6.98 -12.32
C THR A 18 3.07 6.59 -11.42
N ASP A 19 4.19 7.31 -11.51
CA ASP A 19 5.33 7.15 -10.63
C ASP A 19 4.91 7.55 -9.21
N PHE A 20 4.61 6.55 -8.36
CA PHE A 20 4.34 6.78 -6.95
C PHE A 20 5.63 6.71 -6.16
N GLN A 21 5.90 7.73 -5.34
CA GLN A 21 7.05 7.72 -4.45
C GLN A 21 6.83 6.66 -3.36
N LEU A 22 7.74 5.69 -3.27
CA LEU A 22 7.78 4.74 -2.16
C LEU A 22 8.49 5.39 -0.97
N HIS A 23 7.73 5.77 0.05
CA HIS A 23 8.30 6.30 1.28
C HIS A 23 8.73 5.19 2.26
N THR A 24 9.84 5.44 2.94
CA THR A 24 10.23 4.73 4.17
C THR A 24 9.71 5.51 5.37
N VAL A 25 9.80 4.94 6.58
CA VAL A 25 9.49 5.69 7.82
C VAL A 25 10.26 7.01 7.90
N ASN A 26 11.51 7.04 7.45
CA ASN A 26 12.35 8.24 7.51
C ASN A 26 12.07 9.25 6.38
N SER A 27 11.66 8.79 5.20
CA SER A 27 11.39 9.66 4.05
C SER A 27 9.95 10.11 3.92
N ALA A 28 9.04 9.59 4.76
CA ALA A 28 7.65 10.01 4.81
C ALA A 28 7.48 11.38 5.51
N PRO A 29 6.42 12.14 5.17
CA PRO A 29 6.03 13.33 5.93
C PRO A 29 5.86 13.02 7.43
N LYS A 30 6.25 13.95 8.32
CA LYS A 30 6.21 13.76 9.78
C LYS A 30 4.88 13.20 10.30
N ALA A 31 3.75 13.68 9.75
CA ALA A 31 2.41 13.25 10.15
C ALA A 31 2.06 11.78 9.80
N ALA A 32 2.84 11.14 8.92
CA ALA A 32 2.68 9.74 8.53
C ALA A 32 3.69 8.81 9.22
N GLN A 33 4.83 9.32 9.71
CA GLN A 33 5.93 8.49 10.23
C GLN A 33 5.50 7.58 11.38
N GLU A 34 4.78 8.12 12.37
CA GLU A 34 4.28 7.33 13.50
C GLU A 34 3.35 6.20 13.07
N LYS A 35 2.48 6.46 12.08
CA LYS A 35 1.54 5.48 11.52
C LYS A 35 2.28 4.38 10.76
N LEU A 36 3.30 4.73 9.97
CA LEU A 36 4.13 3.75 9.25
C LEU A 36 4.93 2.88 10.22
N GLN A 37 5.52 3.48 11.26
CA GLN A 37 6.28 2.75 12.25
C GLN A 37 5.39 1.79 13.07
N ALA A 38 4.18 2.21 13.41
CA ALA A 38 3.18 1.35 14.04
C ALA A 38 2.76 0.19 13.13
N ALA A 39 2.54 0.45 11.83
CA ALA A 39 2.19 -0.57 10.86
C ALA A 39 3.32 -1.60 10.68
N GLU A 40 4.56 -1.15 10.52
CA GLU A 40 5.74 -2.00 10.41
C GLU A 40 5.92 -2.88 11.66
N LYS A 41 5.75 -2.31 12.85
CA LYS A 41 5.81 -3.05 14.12
C LYS A 41 4.69 -4.09 14.25
N LYS A 42 3.48 -3.79 13.77
CA LYS A 42 2.31 -4.70 13.85
C LYS A 42 2.44 -5.87 12.87
N MET A 43 2.95 -5.63 11.67
CA MET A 43 2.98 -6.61 10.58
C MET A 43 4.35 -7.31 10.41
N GLY A 44 5.41 -6.76 10.99
CA GLY A 44 6.79 -7.23 10.81
C GLY A 44 7.45 -6.76 9.50
N PHE A 45 6.72 -6.01 8.68
CA PHE A 45 7.21 -5.36 7.45
C PHE A 45 6.31 -4.17 7.11
N LEU A 46 6.79 -3.25 6.27
CA LEU A 46 6.01 -2.11 5.77
C LEU A 46 5.42 -2.42 4.38
N PRO A 47 4.08 -2.54 4.24
CA PRO A 47 3.45 -2.71 2.92
C PRO A 47 3.71 -1.54 1.98
N ASN A 48 4.03 -1.83 0.72
CA ASN A 48 4.25 -0.81 -0.31
C ASN A 48 3.08 0.17 -0.48
N ILE A 49 1.84 -0.31 -0.26
CA ILE A 49 0.66 0.55 -0.33
C ILE A 49 0.66 1.61 0.78
N PHE A 50 1.13 1.29 1.99
CA PHE A 50 1.23 2.27 3.08
C PHE A 50 2.36 3.26 2.82
N ALA A 51 3.47 2.78 2.25
CA ALA A 51 4.57 3.63 1.81
C ALA A 51 4.12 4.67 0.77
N ILE A 52 3.24 4.30 -0.16
CA ILE A 52 2.67 5.23 -1.15
C ILE A 52 1.64 6.16 -0.49
N MET A 53 0.74 5.62 0.34
CA MET A 53 -0.28 6.41 1.04
C MET A 53 0.29 7.39 2.07
N ALA A 54 1.56 7.25 2.44
CA ALA A 54 2.24 8.17 3.35
C ALA A 54 2.39 9.58 2.78
N GLU A 55 2.44 9.73 1.44
CA GLU A 55 2.63 11.01 0.77
C GLU A 55 1.46 11.98 1.04
N PRO A 56 0.19 11.54 0.95
CA PRO A 56 -0.94 12.20 1.61
C PRO A 56 -1.27 11.53 2.96
N PRO A 57 -0.80 12.03 4.12
CA PRO A 57 -0.97 11.37 5.42
C PRO A 57 -2.43 11.07 5.81
N ILE A 58 -3.37 11.86 5.28
CA ILE A 58 -4.81 11.67 5.49
C ILE A 58 -5.34 10.40 4.79
N LEU A 59 -4.75 9.99 3.67
CA LEU A 59 -5.13 8.77 2.96
C LEU A 59 -4.72 7.54 3.76
N LEU A 60 -3.48 7.53 4.28
CA LEU A 60 -3.02 6.48 5.17
C LEU A 60 -3.92 6.37 6.41
N GLU A 61 -4.30 7.50 7.00
CA GLU A 61 -5.21 7.54 8.14
C GLU A 61 -6.60 6.99 7.82
N ALA A 62 -7.19 7.42 6.69
CA ALA A 62 -8.49 6.93 6.25
C ALA A 62 -8.48 5.41 6.05
N TYR A 63 -7.44 4.87 5.41
CA TYR A 63 -7.30 3.44 5.19
C TYR A 63 -7.17 2.67 6.52
N LEU A 64 -6.29 3.11 7.43
CA LEU A 64 -6.10 2.45 8.73
C LEU A 64 -7.37 2.51 9.60
N THR A 65 -8.15 3.59 9.46
CA THR A 65 -9.45 3.73 10.12
C THR A 65 -10.44 2.71 9.55
N LEU A 66 -10.50 2.59 8.21
CA LEU A 66 -11.34 1.60 7.55
C LEU A 66 -10.96 0.18 7.95
N ASP A 67 -9.67 -0.16 7.96
CA ASP A 67 -9.15 -1.45 8.42
C ASP A 67 -9.59 -1.76 9.86
N SER A 68 -9.52 -0.75 10.74
CA SER A 68 -9.96 -0.87 12.13
C SER A 68 -11.48 -1.07 12.28
N ILE A 69 -12.28 -0.49 11.37
CA ILE A 69 -13.73 -0.72 11.33
C ILE A 69 -14.02 -2.13 10.78
N TYR A 70 -13.32 -2.52 9.71
CA TYR A 70 -13.45 -3.82 9.09
C TYR A 70 -13.13 -4.97 10.04
N ALA A 71 -12.10 -4.81 10.89
CA ALA A 71 -11.73 -5.77 11.93
C ALA A 71 -12.82 -6.00 13.00
N LYS A 72 -13.85 -5.14 13.08
CA LYS A 72 -14.99 -5.28 14.01
C LYS A 72 -16.18 -6.01 13.39
N THR A 73 -16.11 -6.37 12.11
CA THR A 73 -17.15 -7.14 11.46
C THR A 73 -17.28 -8.53 12.10
N ARG A 74 -18.40 -9.22 11.84
CA ARG A 74 -18.64 -10.60 12.31
C ARG A 74 -18.27 -11.64 11.26
N LEU A 75 -17.48 -11.25 10.26
CA LEU A 75 -17.03 -12.15 9.20
C LEU A 75 -16.13 -13.23 9.80
N SER A 76 -16.31 -14.46 9.34
CA SER A 76 -15.35 -15.52 9.61
C SER A 76 -14.01 -15.19 8.90
N PRO A 77 -12.88 -15.77 9.36
CA PRO A 77 -11.59 -15.56 8.70
C PRO A 77 -11.59 -15.91 7.20
N TRP A 78 -12.41 -16.89 6.80
CA TRP A 78 -12.59 -17.24 5.39
C TRP A 78 -13.29 -16.12 4.62
N GLU A 79 -14.44 -15.64 5.11
CA GLU A 79 -15.21 -14.57 4.46
C GLU A 79 -14.43 -13.26 4.41
N ALA A 80 -13.54 -13.01 5.38
CA ALA A 80 -12.67 -11.84 5.39
C ALA A 80 -11.50 -11.91 4.39
N SER A 81 -11.23 -13.09 3.83
CA SER A 81 -10.15 -13.31 2.85
C SER A 81 -10.62 -13.26 1.39
N VAL A 82 -11.94 -13.27 1.17
CA VAL A 82 -12.60 -13.20 -0.16
C VAL A 82 -12.79 -11.75 -0.56
#